data_AF-A0A7W0SAR7-F1
#
_entry.id   AF-A0A7W0SAR7-F1
#
_cell.length_a   1.000
_cell.length_b   1.000
_cell.length_c   1.000
_cell.angle_alpha   90.00
_cell.angle_beta   90.00
_cell.angle_gamma   90.00
#
_symmetry.space_group_name_H-M   'P 1'
#
loop_
_entity.id
_entity.type
_entity.pdbx_description
1 polymer ?
#
loop_
_entity_poly.entity_id
_entity_poly.type
_entity_poly.pdbx_seq_one_letter_code
_entity_poly.pdbx_strand_id
1 'polypeptide(L)'
;MSTDITTGRTAWTTLRFPAPAQSFVKASGEPLESFDPATGELVATVRVSTTEDVAAAVEHGRAAWDRGGWRSDGAQRARVLYG
;
A
#
# COMPACT_ATOMS: atom_id res chain seq x y z
N MET A 1 9.44 21.48 41.80
CA MET A 1 9.87 20.15 41.34
C MET A 1 9.36 20.01 39.91
N SER A 2 10.23 20.27 38.92
CA SER A 2 9.85 20.34 37.51
C SER A 2 10.17 19.00 36.85
N THR A 3 9.16 18.23 36.47
CA THR A 3 9.32 17.02 35.67
C THR A 3 9.42 17.40 34.20
N ASP A 4 10.65 17.37 33.69
CA ASP A 4 10.96 17.52 32.28
C ASP A 4 10.54 16.23 31.55
N ILE A 5 9.44 16.28 30.80
CA ILE A 5 9.00 15.15 29.98
C ILE A 5 9.71 15.29 28.63
N THR A 6 10.93 14.78 28.55
CA THR A 6 11.63 14.59 27.28
C THR A 6 10.83 13.62 26.43
N THR A 7 9.91 14.16 25.63
CA THR A 7 9.12 13.42 24.65
C THR A 7 10.06 13.09 23.50
N GLY A 8 10.83 12.01 23.64
CA GLY A 8 11.77 11.54 22.64
C GLY A 8 11.04 11.06 21.39
N ARG A 9 10.61 11.99 20.53
CA ARG A 9 10.18 11.66 19.17
C ARG A 9 11.42 11.23 18.40
N THR A 10 11.45 9.98 17.95
CA THR A 10 12.50 9.47 17.05
C THR A 10 12.61 10.38 15.83
N ALA A 11 13.84 10.61 15.37
CA ALA A 11 14.12 11.40 14.18
C ALA A 11 13.39 10.85 12.94
N TRP A 12 13.05 11.75 12.02
CA TRP A 12 12.34 11.45 10.78
C TRP A 12 13.17 10.52 9.88
N THR A 13 12.54 9.43 9.41
CA THR A 13 13.06 8.59 8.33
C THR A 13 12.09 8.61 7.17
N THR A 14 12.57 9.02 5.99
CA THR A 14 11.72 9.05 4.81
C THR A 14 11.37 7.62 4.38
N LEU A 15 10.08 7.32 4.23
CA LEU A 15 9.63 6.05 3.67
C LEU A 15 9.83 6.07 2.16
N ARG A 16 10.50 5.04 1.62
CA ARG A 16 10.68 4.81 0.20
C ARG A 16 9.84 3.59 -0.20
N PHE A 17 8.88 3.81 -1.09
CA PHE A 17 8.04 2.76 -1.63
C PHE A 17 8.34 2.57 -3.13
N PRO A 18 8.37 1.33 -3.62
CA PRO A 18 8.31 0.10 -2.84
C PRO A 18 9.58 -0.09 -1.99
N ALA A 19 9.43 -0.61 -0.76
CA ALA A 19 10.58 -1.05 0.03
C ALA A 19 11.26 -2.25 -0.68
N PRO A 20 12.53 -2.60 -0.37
CA PRO A 20 13.24 -3.68 -1.07
C PRO A 20 12.52 -5.05 -1.11
N ALA A 21 11.63 -5.32 -0.14
CA ALA A 21 10.82 -6.53 -0.08
C ALA A 21 9.44 -6.41 -0.76
N GLN A 22 9.12 -5.26 -1.35
CA GLN A 22 7.86 -4.98 -2.01
C GLN A 22 8.11 -4.88 -3.52
N SER A 23 7.22 -5.47 -4.30
CA SER A 23 7.28 -5.41 -5.75
C SER A 23 5.88 -5.26 -6.31
N PHE A 24 5.78 -4.68 -7.50
CA PHE A 24 4.55 -4.74 -8.28
C PHE A 24 4.47 -6.13 -8.91
N VAL A 25 3.32 -6.79 -8.72
CA VAL A 25 2.98 -8.04 -9.40
C VAL A 25 2.03 -7.74 -10.56
N LYS A 26 2.17 -8.49 -11.66
CA LYS A 26 1.21 -8.43 -12.75
C LYS A 26 0.07 -9.38 -12.46
N ALA A 27 -1.16 -8.95 -12.71
CA ALA A 27 -2.32 -9.83 -12.64
C ALA A 27 -2.21 -10.98 -13.65
N SER A 28 -2.77 -12.13 -13.29
CA SER A 28 -2.60 -13.41 -14.00
C SER A 28 -3.62 -13.61 -15.11
N GLY A 29 -4.79 -12.94 -15.05
CA GLY A 29 -5.89 -13.13 -16.00
C GLY A 29 -5.72 -12.41 -17.34
N GLU A 30 -6.79 -12.48 -18.14
CA GLU A 30 -6.86 -11.94 -19.50
C GLU A 30 -6.72 -10.41 -19.54
N PRO A 31 -6.26 -9.85 -20.67
CA PRO A 31 -6.20 -8.41 -20.84
C PRO A 31 -7.61 -7.80 -20.94
N LEU A 32 -7.73 -6.57 -20.43
CA LEU A 32 -8.87 -5.68 -20.55
C LEU A 32 -8.41 -4.39 -21.24
N GLU A 33 -9.14 -4.01 -22.27
CA GLU A 33 -8.94 -2.75 -22.97
C GLU A 33 -9.65 -1.60 -22.24
N SER A 34 -8.95 -0.47 -22.11
CA SER A 34 -9.46 0.76 -21.53
C SER A 34 -9.46 1.85 -22.59
N PHE A 35 -10.62 2.48 -22.77
CA PHE A 35 -10.86 3.45 -23.83
C PHE A 35 -11.08 4.86 -23.27
N ASP A 36 -10.70 5.87 -24.04
CA ASP A 36 -11.04 7.27 -23.76
C ASP A 36 -12.57 7.45 -23.92
N PRO A 37 -13.29 7.91 -22.88
CA PRO A 37 -14.74 8.08 -22.95
C PRO A 37 -15.19 9.22 -23.89
N ALA A 38 -14.32 10.17 -24.22
CA ALA A 38 -14.62 11.28 -25.11
C ALA A 38 -14.42 10.95 -26.59
N THR A 39 -13.42 10.14 -26.93
CA THR A 39 -13.04 9.83 -28.33
C THR A 39 -13.30 8.38 -28.73
N GLY A 40 -13.38 7.46 -27.77
CA GLY A 40 -13.46 6.02 -28.02
C GLY A 40 -12.12 5.38 -28.39
N GLU A 41 -11.01 6.11 -28.34
CA GLU A 41 -9.68 5.58 -28.65
C GLU A 41 -9.17 4.66 -27.54
N LEU A 42 -8.42 3.61 -27.91
CA LEU A 42 -7.78 2.71 -26.95
C LEU A 42 -6.60 3.43 -26.26
N VAL A 43 -6.67 3.61 -24.94
CA VAL A 43 -5.64 4.31 -24.16
C VAL A 43 -4.73 3.38 -23.37
N ALA A 44 -5.22 2.19 -23.01
CA ALA A 44 -4.42 1.20 -22.28
C ALA A 44 -4.97 -0.21 -22.44
N THR A 45 -4.07 -1.19 -22.34
CA THR A 45 -4.41 -2.60 -22.11
C THR A 45 -3.88 -3.01 -20.74
N VAL A 46 -4.78 -3.35 -19.83
CA VAL A 46 -4.45 -3.76 -18.45
C VAL A 46 -4.73 -5.25 -18.27
N ARG A 47 -4.12 -5.91 -17.27
CA ARG A 47 -4.39 -7.33 -16.96
C ARG A 47 -5.45 -7.43 -15.88
N VAL A 48 -6.40 -8.35 -16.03
CA VAL A 48 -7.46 -8.60 -15.02
C VAL A 48 -6.97 -9.57 -13.95
N SER A 49 -7.20 -9.24 -12.68
CA SER A 49 -6.90 -10.15 -11.57
C SER A 49 -7.82 -11.36 -11.58
N THR A 50 -7.26 -12.56 -11.43
CA THR A 50 -8.06 -13.77 -11.19
C THR A 50 -8.51 -13.85 -9.73
N THR A 51 -9.36 -14.82 -9.41
CA THR A 51 -9.76 -15.12 -8.03
C THR A 51 -8.54 -15.41 -7.14
N GLU A 52 -7.53 -16.09 -7.67
CA GLU A 52 -6.30 -16.44 -6.96
C GLU A 52 -5.43 -15.21 -6.67
N ASP A 53 -5.31 -14.30 -7.64
CA ASP A 53 -4.61 -13.03 -7.43
C ASP A 53 -5.26 -12.22 -6.30
N VAL A 54 -6.61 -12.16 -6.29
CA VAL A 54 -7.37 -11.48 -5.25
C VAL A 54 -7.21 -12.18 -3.90
N ALA A 55 -7.25 -13.51 -3.86
CA ALA A 55 -7.05 -14.29 -2.64
C ALA A 55 -5.67 -14.02 -2.02
N ALA A 56 -4.61 -14.02 -2.85
CA ALA A 56 -3.26 -13.69 -2.39
C ALA A 56 -3.16 -12.26 -1.86
N ALA A 57 -3.78 -11.28 -2.54
CA ALA A 57 -3.82 -9.90 -2.07
C ALA A 57 -4.52 -9.77 -0.70
N VAL A 58 -5.63 -10.48 -0.50
CA VAL A 58 -6.35 -10.51 0.78
C VAL A 58 -5.49 -11.16 1.88
N GLU A 59 -4.81 -12.26 1.58
CA GLU A 59 -3.91 -12.92 2.52
C GLU A 59 -2.77 -12.00 2.97
N HIS A 60 -2.10 -11.33 2.04
CA HIS A 60 -1.06 -10.35 2.35
C HIS A 60 -1.60 -9.17 3.18
N GLY A 61 -2.78 -8.67 2.83
CA GLY A 61 -3.47 -7.63 3.60
C GLY A 61 -3.75 -8.05 5.04
N ARG A 62 -4.23 -9.28 5.26
CA ARG A 62 -4.45 -9.83 6.60
C ARG A 62 -3.14 -10.02 7.36
N ALA A 63 -2.10 -10.55 6.73
CA ALA A 63 -0.80 -10.72 7.37
C ALA A 63 -0.22 -9.36 7.83
N ALA A 64 -0.33 -8.32 7.00
CA ALA A 64 0.08 -6.96 7.36
C ALA A 64 -0.76 -6.38 8.51
N TRP A 65 -2.07 -6.67 8.54
CA TRP A 65 -2.97 -6.23 9.62
C TRP A 65 -2.69 -6.94 10.96
N ASP A 66 -2.52 -8.26 10.91
CA ASP A 66 -2.41 -9.09 12.11
C ASP A 66 -1.00 -9.07 12.72
N ARG A 67 0.03 -9.00 11.88
CA ARG A 67 1.43 -9.11 12.31
C ARG A 67 2.19 -7.79 12.20
N GLY A 68 1.69 -6.83 11.44
CA GLY A 68 2.32 -5.52 11.28
C GLY A 68 1.93 -4.52 12.36
N GLY A 69 2.67 -3.41 12.44
CA GLY A 69 2.34 -2.29 13.34
C GLY A 69 1.11 -1.48 12.89
N TRP A 70 0.56 -1.74 11.70
CA TRP A 70 -0.51 -0.92 11.12
C TRP A 70 -1.77 -0.85 11.99
N ARG A 71 -2.17 -1.97 12.61
CA ARG A 71 -3.36 -2.03 13.47
C ARG A 71 -3.17 -1.25 14.78
N SER A 72 -2.02 -1.38 15.42
CA SER A 72 -1.79 -0.90 16.78
C SER A 72 -1.08 0.45 16.87
N ASP A 73 -0.27 0.83 15.89
CA ASP A 73 0.52 2.06 15.92
C ASP A 73 -0.19 3.21 15.19
N GLY A 74 -0.97 3.98 15.95
CA GLY A 74 -1.65 5.17 15.44
C GLY A 74 -0.71 6.28 14.98
N ALA A 75 0.46 6.43 15.61
CA ALA A 75 1.45 7.43 15.22
C ALA A 75 2.07 7.06 13.87
N GLN A 76 2.38 5.78 13.64
CA GLN A 76 2.83 5.28 12.35
C GLN A 76 1.77 5.53 11.26
N ARG A 77 0.48 5.26 11.53
CA ARG A 77 -0.59 5.56 10.55
C ARG A 77 -0.65 7.05 10.22
N ALA A 78 -0.61 7.92 11.24
CA ALA A 78 -0.62 9.36 11.04
C ALA A 78 0.58 9.83 10.18
N ARG A 79 1.78 9.26 10.41
CA ARG A 79 2.98 9.54 9.61
C ARG A 79 2.83 9.14 8.15
N VAL A 80 2.14 8.03 7.85
CA VAL A 80 1.93 7.57 6.47
C VAL A 80 0.87 8.42 5.75
N LEU A 81 -0.21 8.79 6.44
CA LEU A 81 -1.36 9.49 5.84
C LEU A 81 -1.17 11.00 5.70
N TYR A 82 -0.45 11.63 6.65
CA TYR A 82 -0.38 13.08 6.78
C TYR A 82 1.05 13.63 6.85
N GLY A 83 2.04 12.80 6.46
CA GLY A 83 3.48 13.06 6.59
C GLY A 83 3.89 14.51 6.42
#